data_AF-A0A1C3D0L4-F1
#
_entry.id   AF-A0A1C3D0L4-F1
#
_cell.length_a   1.000
_cell.length_b   1.000
_cell.length_c   1.000
_cell.angle_alpha   90.00
_cell.angle_beta   90.00
_cell.angle_gamma   90.00
#
_symmetry.space_group_name_H-M   'P 1'
#
loop_
_entity.id
_entity.type
_entity.pdbx_description
1 polymer ?
#
loop_
_entity_poly.entity_id
_entity_poly.type
_entity_poly.pdbx_seq_one_letter_code
_entity_poly.pdbx_strand_id
1 'polypeptide(L)' 'MTNMISHTVNTDALLTLKTALVKETVQSLLMLKKHQFDLSTEKGIDYAVNCTVDSLLQQKIKNNEIQVLEQGNSNEVIQ' A
#
# COMPACT_ATOMS: atom_id res chain seq x y z
N MET A 1 25.47 12.08 23.60
CA MET A 1 25.37 10.95 22.65
C MET A 1 24.08 11.12 21.91
N THR A 2 24.14 11.51 20.63
CA THR A 2 22.95 11.71 19.80
C THR A 2 22.53 10.34 19.27
N ASN A 3 21.38 9.82 19.72
CA ASN A 3 20.79 8.61 19.16
C ASN A 3 20.42 8.90 17.70
N MET A 4 21.24 8.43 16.75
CA MET A 4 20.81 8.28 15.37
C MET A 4 19.76 7.18 15.34
N ILE A 5 18.49 7.56 15.24
CA ILE A 5 17.43 6.65 14.83
C ILE A 5 17.75 6.28 13.38
N SER A 6 18.30 5.09 13.19
CA SER A 6 18.54 4.54 11.87
C SER A 6 17.18 4.26 11.24
N HIS A 7 16.72 5.15 10.35
CA HIS A 7 15.62 4.87 9.42
C HIS A 7 16.10 3.88 8.37
N THR A 8 16.55 2.71 8.80
CA THR A 8 16.73 1.57 7.92
C THR A 8 15.32 1.09 7.63
N VAL A 9 14.68 1.67 6.59
CA VAL A 9 13.49 1.09 5.98
C VAL A 9 13.87 -0.36 5.72
N ASN A 10 13.24 -1.28 6.44
CA ASN A 10 13.53 -2.71 6.31
C ASN A 10 13.14 -3.12 4.89
N THR A 11 14.10 -3.06 3.98
CA THR A 11 13.91 -3.22 2.52
C THR A 11 13.33 -4.59 2.21
N ASP A 12 13.64 -5.60 3.01
CA ASP A 12 13.12 -6.95 2.87
C ASP A 12 11.65 -7.04 3.27
N ALA A 13 11.26 -6.35 4.35
CA ALA A 13 9.85 -6.26 4.76
C ALA A 13 9.02 -5.48 3.73
N LEU A 14 9.57 -4.39 3.18
CA LEU A 14 8.92 -3.61 2.11
C LEU A 14 8.76 -4.43 0.83
N LEU A 15 9.79 -5.17 0.43
CA LEU A 15 9.74 -6.04 -0.74
C LEU A 15 8.75 -7.18 -0.56
N THR A 16 8.68 -7.75 0.64
CA THR A 16 7.70 -8.78 1.01
C THR A 16 6.27 -8.24 0.91
N LEU A 17 6.03 -7.05 1.46
CA LEU A 17 4.73 -6.38 1.39
C LEU A 17 4.33 -6.09 -0.07
N LYS A 18 5.26 -5.54 -0.87
CA LYS A 18 5.03 -5.29 -2.30
C LYS A 18 4.66 -6.58 -3.03
N THR A 19 5.40 -7.66 -2.80
CA THR A 19 5.16 -8.94 -3.45
C THR A 19 3.80 -9.53 -3.09
N ALA A 20 3.40 -9.43 -1.81
CA ALA A 20 2.09 -9.86 -1.35
C ALA A 20 0.96 -9.05 -2.01
N LEU A 21 1.06 -7.73 -2.02
CA LEU A 21 0.07 -6.84 -2.65
C LEU A 21 -0.07 -7.11 -4.15
N VAL A 22 1.04 -7.32 -4.88
CA VAL A 22 0.99 -7.66 -6.30
C VAL A 22 0.24 -8.98 -6.52
N LYS A 23 0.54 -10.02 -5.73
CA LYS A 23 -0.11 -11.32 -5.86
C LYS A 23 -1.62 -11.24 -5.56
N GLU A 24 -1.99 -10.59 -4.47
CA GLU A 24 -3.39 -10.39 -4.06
C GLU A 24 -4.17 -9.55 -5.10
N THR A 25 -3.52 -8.54 -5.69
CA THR A 25 -4.10 -7.70 -6.75
C THR A 25 -4.39 -8.51 -8.00
N VAL A 26 -3.42 -9.27 -8.49
CA VAL A 26 -3.59 -10.14 -9.67
C VAL A 26 -4.69 -11.17 -9.44
N GLN A 27 -4.72 -11.81 -8.26
CA GLN A 27 -5.76 -12.78 -7.93
C GLN A 27 -7.15 -12.13 -7.89
N SER A 28 -7.28 -10.96 -7.28
CA SER A 28 -8.54 -10.21 -7.21
C SER A 28 -9.03 -9.82 -8.59
N LEU A 29 -8.15 -9.34 -9.47
CA LEU A 29 -8.48 -8.99 -10.85
C LEU A 29 -8.89 -10.21 -11.69
N LEU A 30 -8.23 -11.36 -11.50
CA LEU A 30 -8.62 -12.61 -12.17
C LEU A 30 -10.01 -13.11 -11.71
N MET A 31 -10.38 -12.87 -10.44
CA MET A 31 -11.70 -13.23 -9.91
C MET A 31 -12.79 -12.22 -10.28
N LEU A 32 -12.43 -10.95 -10.47
CA LEU A 32 -13.34 -9.90 -10.90
C LEU A 32 -13.77 -10.12 -12.36
N LYS A 33 -14.85 -10.87 -12.57
CA LYS A 33 -15.62 -10.85 -13.83
C LYS A 33 -16.38 -9.54 -14.01
N LYS A 34 -15.71 -8.40 -13.89
CA LYS A 34 -16.38 -7.09 -13.91
C LYS A 34 -16.13 -6.36 -15.22
N HIS A 35 -17.23 -6.12 -15.94
CA HIS A 35 -17.35 -5.14 -17.05
C HIS A 35 -17.12 -3.69 -16.61
N GLN A 36 -16.61 -3.47 -15.40
CA GLN A 36 -16.44 -2.16 -14.77
C GLN A 36 -15.10 -1.50 -15.14
N PHE A 37 -14.16 -2.29 -15.67
CA PHE A 37 -12.86 -1.84 -16.13
C PHE A 37 -12.66 -2.22 -17.59
N ASP A 38 -12.23 -1.28 -18.42
CA ASP A 38 -11.83 -1.57 -19.79
C ASP A 38 -10.39 -2.09 -19.83
N LEU A 39 -10.24 -3.39 -19.59
CA LEU A 39 -8.94 -4.06 -19.58
C LEU A 39 -8.31 -4.21 -20.98
N SER A 40 -8.98 -3.73 -22.04
CA SER A 40 -8.39 -3.70 -23.39
C SER A 40 -7.43 -2.52 -23.59
N THR A 41 -7.43 -1.56 -22.67
CA THR A 41 -6.57 -0.38 -22.71
C THR A 41 -5.62 -0.35 -21.52
N GLU A 42 -4.41 0.19 -21.74
CA GLU A 42 -3.42 0.40 -20.67
C GLU A 42 -4.01 1.23 -19.51
N LYS A 43 -4.74 2.30 -19.83
CA LYS A 43 -5.39 3.16 -18.83
C LYS A 43 -6.42 2.40 -17.97
N GLY A 44 -7.18 1.48 -18.58
CA GLY A 44 -8.16 0.69 -17.83
C GLY A 44 -7.50 -0.38 -16.97
N ILE A 45 -6.36 -0.94 -17.40
CA ILE A 45 -5.51 -1.81 -16.58
C ILE A 45 -4.96 -1.04 -15.38
N ASP A 46 -4.35 0.13 -15.61
CA ASP A 46 -3.80 0.97 -14.55
C ASP A 46 -4.87 1.35 -13.52
N TYR A 47 -6.05 1.73 -13.99
CA TYR A 47 -7.16 2.06 -13.11
C TYR A 47 -7.63 0.85 -12.29
N ALA A 48 -7.77 -0.32 -12.91
CA ALA A 48 -8.16 -1.55 -12.22
C ALA A 48 -7.13 -1.98 -11.14
N VAL A 49 -5.84 -1.87 -11.47
CA VAL A 49 -4.74 -2.14 -10.53
C VAL A 49 -4.80 -1.16 -9.36
N ASN A 50 -4.88 0.15 -9.62
CA ASN A 50 -4.89 1.17 -8.58
C ASN A 50 -6.07 1.00 -7.62
N CYS A 51 -7.30 0.83 -8.14
CA CYS A 51 -8.47 0.62 -7.29
C CYS A 51 -8.33 -0.64 -6.41
N THR A 52 -7.75 -1.71 -6.96
CA THR A 52 -7.56 -2.96 -6.22
C THR A 52 -6.49 -2.81 -5.14
N VAL A 53 -5.36 -2.18 -5.46
CA VAL A 53 -4.29 -1.90 -4.51
C VAL A 53 -4.78 -1.01 -3.37
N ASP A 54 -5.52 0.07 -3.69
CA ASP A 54 -6.09 0.97 -2.67
C ASP A 54 -7.02 0.20 -1.73
N SER A 55 -7.90 -0.64 -2.27
CA SER A 55 -8.79 -1.46 -1.45
C SER A 55 -8.03 -2.42 -0.53
N LEU A 56 -6.98 -3.08 -1.03
CA LEU A 56 -6.17 -4.01 -0.25
C LEU A 56 -5.36 -3.28 0.83
N LEU A 57 -4.78 -2.12 0.51
CA LEU A 57 -4.07 -1.29 1.48
C LEU A 57 -4.99 -0.85 2.61
N GLN A 58 -6.19 -0.35 2.29
CA GLN A 58 -7.17 0.05 3.30
C GLN A 58 -7.60 -1.12 4.20
N GLN A 59 -7.77 -2.32 3.64
CA GLN A 59 -8.05 -3.52 4.43
C GLN A 59 -6.91 -3.86 5.39
N LYS A 60 -5.66 -3.88 4.89
CA LYS A 60 -4.48 -4.19 5.71
C LYS A 60 -4.23 -3.15 6.80
N ILE A 61 -4.49 -1.87 6.53
CA ILE A 61 -4.46 -0.80 7.54
C ILE A 61 -5.54 -1.04 8.61
N LYS A 62 -6.79 -1.31 8.18
CA LYS A 62 -7.90 -1.60 9.11
C LYS A 62 -7.63 -2.83 9.99
N ASN A 63 -6.88 -3.81 9.46
CA ASN A 63 -6.48 -5.01 10.19
C ASN A 63 -5.22 -4.82 11.04
N ASN A 64 -4.63 -3.62 11.10
CA ASN A 64 -3.35 -3.32 11.75
C ASN A 64 -2.16 -4.15 11.21
N GLU A 65 -2.25 -4.69 9.99
CA GLU A 65 -1.14 -5.38 9.30
C GLU A 65 -0.11 -4.39 8.76
N ILE A 66 -0.55 -3.17 8.44
CA ILE A 66 0.30 -2.05 8.02
C ILE A 66 0.03 -0.88 8.97
N GLN A 67 1.08 -0.37 9.61
CA GLN A 67 1.00 0.84 10.40
C GLN A 67 1.28 2.04 9.50
N VAL A 68 0.32 2.96 9.41
CA VAL A 68 0.55 4.27 8.79
C VAL A 68 1.27 5.12 9.84
N LEU A 69 2.56 5.36 9.62
CA LEU A 69 3.27 6.37 10.37
C LEU A 69 2.82 7.72 9.83
N GLU A 70 1.89 8.38 10.52
CA GLU A 70 1.68 9.81 10.28
C GLU A 70 3.03 10.50 10.54
N GLN A 71 3.56 11.18 9.52
CA GLN A 71 4.75 11.99 9.68
C GLN A 71 4.39 13.10 10.68
N GLY A 72 4.75 12.88 11.95
CA GLY A 72 4.48 13.81 13.03
C GLY A 72 5.02 15.18 12.64
N ASN A 73 4.12 16.15 12.48
CA ASN A 73 4.47 17.54 12.39
C ASN A 73 4.87 17.98 13.81
N SER A 74 6.13 17.70 14.18
CA SER A 74 6.71 18.07 15.46
C SER A 74 6.80 19.60 15.56
N ASN A 75 5.72 20.24 15.96
CA ASN A 75 5.70 21.62 16.44
C ASN A 75 4.82 21.70 17.69
N GLU A 76 5.16 20.93 18.72
CA GLU A 76 4.79 21.28 20.09
C GLU A 76 5.92 22.12 20.69
N VAL A 77 5.87 23.43 20.46
CA VAL A 77 6.53 24.39 21.35
C VAL A 77 5.66 24.47 22.60
N ILE A 78 6.02 23.69 23.62
CA ILE A 78 5.48 23.87 24.97
C ILE A 78 6.03 25.20 25.49
N GLN A 79 5.12 26.09 25.91
CA GLN A 79 5.41 27.39 26.51
C GLN A 79 6.14 27.27 27.85
#